data_AF-A0A815VQ23-F1
#
_entry.id   AF-A0A815VQ23-F1
#
_cell.length_a   1.000
_cell.length_b   1.000
_cell.length_c   1.000
_cell.angle_alpha   90.00
_cell.angle_beta   90.00
_cell.angle_gamma   90.00
#
_symmetry.space_group_name_H-M   'P 1'
#
loop_
_entity.id
_entity.type
_entity.pdbx_description
1 polymer ?
#
loop_
_entity_poly.entity_id
_entity_poly.type
_entity_poly.pdbx_seq_one_letter_code
_entity_poly.pdbx_strand_id
1 'polypeptide(L)'
;TSPNDMIAETKIDIENRRFSCHRATCGLPKRYDSAGYNTWRDTKKPSVILTELCRATNINEPDYTLDFCSVKVGNESFQCDPDCVEFLRSARSSVVTGHRKVHHELPEEYIRQNTALAALHGWGRKINTKHALVAEHIESRSLFNPKFPEIEQGKLEMWLDFFPMSRPPSSAMIDITPPKPTAYQLRVTIWNTSEVELNDSNLFTGERTSDIYVKAWVVGERIDAQQTDIHYRSLTGEGNFNWRFIFDFDYLDIEEKIVFEAKDSLFQVGNTTKKIPPRIIIRVYDADLFSADDFLGECMLNLIHVPLGAKTLKKCTAGILLDPKHKGTDLFLNKRLAGWWPMIAPLKLGEIRDKALVGGKLEAEFSLVTAEEAEKNPVGKAREAPQPLAEPNRPKTSFLWFTAPWKTLRFVIWRNFKWTIITGIFIFIGVIFVLLAVWSIPGELIRQLGTKIFNNK
;
A
#
# COMPACT_ATOMS: atom_id res chain seq x y z
N THR A 1 -18.24 24.51 -29.12
CA THR A 1 -16.79 24.77 -29.11
C THR A 1 -16.15 23.76 -30.02
N SER A 2 -15.36 24.19 -31.00
CA SER A 2 -14.67 23.23 -31.85
C SER A 2 -13.63 22.50 -30.98
N PRO A 3 -13.25 21.25 -31.29
CA PRO A 3 -12.32 20.48 -30.44
C PRO A 3 -10.96 21.15 -30.21
N ASN A 4 -10.59 22.14 -31.04
CA ASN A 4 -9.26 22.77 -31.05
C ASN A 4 -9.34 24.30 -31.07
N ASP A 5 -10.14 24.91 -30.19
CA ASP A 5 -10.13 26.37 -30.03
C ASP A 5 -8.86 26.80 -29.25
N MET A 6 -8.05 27.71 -29.81
CA MET A 6 -6.83 28.22 -29.17
C MET A 6 -7.16 28.95 -27.86
N ILE A 7 -6.57 28.48 -26.74
CA ILE A 7 -6.77 29.07 -25.41
C ILE A 7 -5.87 30.30 -25.22
N ALA A 8 -4.57 30.15 -25.45
CA ALA A 8 -3.57 31.21 -25.30
C ALA A 8 -2.24 30.85 -25.99
N GLU A 9 -1.38 31.85 -26.21
CA GLU A 9 -0.05 31.70 -26.82
C GLU A 9 1.05 32.48 -26.08
N THR A 10 2.30 32.15 -26.37
CA THR A 10 3.50 32.91 -25.98
C THR A 10 4.54 32.84 -27.10
N LYS A 11 5.49 33.78 -27.14
CA LYS A 11 6.52 33.88 -28.20
C LYS A 11 7.92 33.88 -27.58
N ILE A 12 8.82 33.10 -28.19
CA ILE A 12 10.22 32.98 -27.78
C ILE A 12 11.09 33.46 -28.95
N ASP A 13 11.91 34.47 -28.68
CA ASP A 13 12.92 34.95 -29.63
C ASP A 13 14.14 34.04 -29.63
N ILE A 14 14.18 33.14 -30.61
CA ILE A 14 15.26 32.17 -30.78
C ILE A 14 16.56 32.81 -31.31
N GLU A 15 16.47 33.94 -32.03
CA GLU A 15 17.64 34.59 -32.61
C GLU A 15 18.45 35.30 -31.53
N ASN A 16 17.78 36.07 -30.67
CA ASN A 16 18.43 36.70 -29.53
C ASN A 16 19.08 35.64 -28.63
N ARG A 17 18.41 34.50 -28.42
CA ARG A 17 18.97 33.38 -27.65
C ARG A 17 20.22 32.79 -28.30
N ARG A 18 20.23 32.64 -29.62
CA ARG A 18 21.35 32.06 -30.40
C ARG A 18 22.59 32.95 -30.41
N PHE A 19 22.41 34.26 -30.51
CA PHE A 19 23.49 35.24 -30.62
C PHE A 19 23.87 35.89 -29.28
N SER A 20 23.18 35.54 -28.20
CA SER A 20 23.48 36.02 -26.86
C SER A 20 24.89 35.64 -26.39
N CYS A 21 25.62 36.63 -25.86
CA CYS A 21 26.90 36.43 -25.17
C CYS A 21 26.77 35.56 -23.90
N HIS A 22 25.56 35.33 -23.41
CA HIS A 22 25.27 34.52 -22.23
C HIS A 22 25.20 33.02 -22.53
N ARG A 23 25.35 32.62 -23.80
CA ARG A 23 25.25 31.20 -24.22
C ARG A 23 23.95 30.55 -23.76
N ALA A 24 22.84 31.23 -23.97
CA ALA A 24 21.51 30.78 -23.55
C ALA A 24 20.98 29.57 -24.36
N THR A 25 21.81 28.87 -25.14
CA THR A 25 21.38 27.75 -25.98
C THR A 25 21.12 26.48 -25.19
N CYS A 26 22.01 26.10 -24.27
CA CYS A 26 21.85 24.95 -23.39
C CYS A 26 22.36 25.37 -22.02
N GLY A 27 21.49 25.28 -21.00
CA GLY A 27 21.82 25.71 -19.65
C GLY A 27 22.93 24.85 -19.04
N LEU A 28 23.82 25.46 -18.26
CA LEU A 28 24.90 24.75 -17.57
C LEU A 28 24.36 24.00 -16.34
N PRO A 29 24.35 22.65 -16.32
CA PRO A 29 23.95 21.89 -15.14
C PRO A 29 24.94 22.11 -13.99
N LYS A 30 24.52 21.75 -12.77
CA LYS A 30 25.40 21.85 -11.59
C LYS A 30 26.62 20.92 -11.68
N ARG A 31 26.44 19.73 -12.27
CA ARG A 31 27.45 18.68 -12.38
C ARG A 31 27.48 18.12 -13.79
N TYR A 32 28.64 17.64 -14.22
CA TYR A 32 28.77 16.85 -15.44
C TYR A 32 28.63 15.37 -15.12
N ASP A 33 27.63 14.72 -15.72
CA ASP A 33 27.44 13.28 -15.67
C ASP A 33 27.39 12.69 -17.09
N SER A 34 28.06 11.56 -17.26
CA SER A 34 28.15 10.85 -18.55
C SER A 34 26.98 9.90 -18.81
N ALA A 35 26.23 9.55 -17.76
CA ALA A 35 25.08 8.65 -17.80
C ALA A 35 24.10 8.95 -16.65
N GLY A 36 22.89 8.42 -16.74
CA GLY A 36 21.82 8.60 -15.75
C GLY A 36 20.85 9.73 -16.09
N TYR A 37 19.95 10.06 -15.17
CA TYR A 37 18.88 11.03 -15.41
C TYR A 37 19.38 12.48 -15.60
N ASN A 38 20.55 12.80 -15.04
CA ASN A 38 21.22 14.11 -15.16
C ASN A 38 22.33 14.12 -16.22
N THR A 39 22.28 13.23 -17.22
CA THR A 39 23.31 13.15 -18.26
C THR A 39 23.51 14.50 -18.95
N TRP A 40 24.77 14.85 -19.21
CA TRP A 40 25.16 16.05 -19.92
C TRP A 40 24.44 16.16 -21.28
N ARG A 41 23.70 17.26 -21.48
CA ARG A 41 22.82 17.45 -22.63
C ARG A 41 23.47 18.18 -23.81
N ASP A 42 24.54 18.92 -23.56
CA ASP A 42 25.15 19.74 -24.59
C ASP A 42 25.98 18.91 -25.58
N THR A 43 25.88 19.25 -26.85
CA THR A 43 26.69 18.65 -27.93
C THR A 43 28.20 18.79 -27.71
N LYS A 44 28.63 19.81 -26.96
CA LYS A 44 30.04 20.05 -26.63
C LYS A 44 30.28 19.75 -25.16
N LYS A 45 31.39 19.09 -24.86
CA LYS A 45 31.83 18.85 -23.48
C LYS A 45 32.24 20.18 -22.81
N PRO A 46 32.09 20.32 -21.47
CA PRO A 46 32.47 21.51 -20.73
C PRO A 46 33.88 22.04 -21.06
N SER A 47 34.87 21.17 -21.18
CA SER A 47 36.26 21.58 -21.49
C SER A 47 36.39 22.23 -22.86
N VAL A 48 35.68 21.70 -23.87
CA VAL A 48 35.68 22.26 -25.24
C VAL A 48 35.02 23.63 -25.25
N ILE A 49 33.90 23.78 -24.53
CA ILE A 49 33.19 25.06 -24.40
C ILE A 49 34.11 26.10 -23.76
N LEU A 50 34.79 25.75 -22.68
CA LEU A 50 35.69 26.65 -21.98
C LEU A 50 36.85 27.10 -22.89
N THR A 51 37.48 26.18 -23.62
CA THR A 51 38.55 26.50 -24.58
C THR A 51 38.07 27.44 -25.68
N GLU A 52 36.88 27.21 -26.26
CA GLU A 52 36.31 28.09 -27.29
C GLU A 52 36.04 29.51 -26.75
N LEU A 53 35.52 29.61 -25.53
CA LEU A 53 35.29 30.89 -24.88
C LEU A 53 36.59 31.64 -24.60
N CYS A 54 37.63 30.94 -24.11
CA CYS A 54 38.95 31.55 -23.89
C CYS A 54 39.54 32.10 -25.19
N ARG A 55 39.46 31.31 -26.29
CA ARG A 55 39.90 31.76 -27.62
C ARG A 55 39.12 32.98 -28.09
N ALA A 56 37.80 32.99 -27.93
CA ALA A 56 36.95 34.11 -28.32
C ALA A 56 37.24 35.40 -27.53
N THR A 57 37.70 35.28 -26.28
CA THR A 57 38.08 36.44 -25.43
C THR A 57 39.58 36.71 -25.40
N ASN A 58 40.37 36.05 -26.25
CA ASN A 58 41.84 36.17 -26.31
C ASN A 58 42.55 35.89 -24.97
N ILE A 59 42.04 34.92 -24.21
CA ILE A 59 42.65 34.37 -22.99
C ILE A 59 43.39 33.09 -23.36
N ASN A 60 44.53 32.85 -22.71
CA ASN A 60 45.29 31.60 -22.86
C ASN A 60 44.42 30.37 -22.59
N GLU A 61 44.79 29.22 -23.17
CA GLU A 61 44.04 27.99 -22.96
C GLU A 61 43.99 27.59 -21.48
N PRO A 62 42.89 26.95 -21.02
CA PRO A 62 42.74 26.55 -19.63
C PRO A 62 43.83 25.55 -19.21
N ASP A 63 44.48 25.83 -18.09
CA ASP A 63 45.49 24.95 -17.49
C ASP A 63 44.86 24.10 -16.38
N TYR A 64 44.81 22.79 -16.59
CA TYR A 64 44.10 21.85 -15.71
C TYR A 64 45.08 21.18 -14.74
N THR A 65 44.79 21.27 -13.45
CA THR A 65 45.51 20.52 -12.41
C THR A 65 44.59 19.48 -11.80
N LEU A 66 44.55 18.30 -12.44
CA LEU A 66 43.57 17.24 -12.13
C LEU A 66 43.72 16.69 -10.70
N ASP A 67 44.94 16.66 -10.16
CA ASP A 67 45.22 16.19 -8.80
C ASP A 67 44.54 17.04 -7.72
N PHE A 68 44.40 18.34 -7.97
CA PHE A 68 43.73 19.28 -7.08
C PHE A 68 42.30 19.59 -7.53
N CYS A 69 41.79 18.88 -8.55
CA CYS A 69 40.48 19.12 -9.14
C CYS A 69 40.27 20.62 -9.41
N SER A 70 41.27 21.25 -10.04
CA SER A 70 41.27 22.68 -10.32
C SER A 70 41.62 22.99 -11.77
N VAL A 71 41.20 24.16 -12.22
CA VAL A 71 41.56 24.74 -13.52
C VAL A 71 41.90 26.22 -13.35
N LYS A 72 42.96 26.66 -14.04
CA LYS A 72 43.36 28.06 -14.11
C LYS A 72 42.99 28.64 -15.47
N VAL A 73 42.29 29.77 -15.46
CA VAL A 73 41.89 30.49 -16.67
C VAL A 73 42.27 31.96 -16.49
N GLY A 74 43.24 32.42 -17.29
CA GLY A 74 43.86 33.72 -17.09
C GLY A 74 44.51 33.83 -15.71
N ASN A 75 44.03 34.77 -14.89
CA ASN A 75 44.54 35.00 -13.53
C ASN A 75 43.70 34.31 -12.44
N GLU A 76 42.62 33.64 -12.81
CA GLU A 76 41.67 33.07 -11.86
C GLU A 76 41.78 31.54 -11.80
N SER A 77 41.61 30.99 -10.61
CA SER A 77 41.54 29.54 -10.38
C SER A 77 40.15 29.13 -9.91
N PHE A 78 39.71 27.98 -10.42
CA PHE A 78 38.42 27.39 -10.12
C PHE A 78 38.63 25.96 -9.63
N GLN A 79 37.86 25.57 -8.62
CA GLN A 79 37.84 24.21 -8.11
C GLN A 79 36.44 23.62 -8.33
N CYS A 80 36.38 22.29 -8.46
CA CYS A 80 35.11 21.57 -8.42
C CYS A 80 34.33 21.87 -7.14
N ASP A 81 33.02 21.69 -7.22
CA ASP A 81 32.13 21.74 -6.05
C ASP A 81 32.62 20.81 -4.91
N PRO A 82 32.53 21.21 -3.63
CA PRO A 82 33.00 20.41 -2.49
C PRO A 82 32.44 18.98 -2.47
N ASP A 83 31.17 18.79 -2.80
CA ASP A 83 30.53 17.47 -2.83
C ASP A 83 31.12 16.61 -3.96
N CYS A 84 31.46 17.25 -5.09
CA CYS A 84 32.17 16.61 -6.19
C CYS A 84 33.60 16.23 -5.75
N VAL A 85 34.31 17.12 -5.06
CA VAL A 85 35.66 16.83 -4.55
C VAL A 85 35.64 15.70 -3.52
N GLU A 86 34.65 15.64 -2.63
CA GLU A 86 34.50 14.57 -1.65
C GLU A 86 34.14 13.23 -2.30
N PHE A 87 33.25 13.22 -3.29
CA PHE A 87 32.98 12.06 -4.13
C PHE A 87 34.24 11.58 -4.87
N LEU A 88 35.03 12.50 -5.44
CA LEU A 88 36.28 12.19 -6.13
C LEU A 88 37.34 11.62 -5.18
N ARG A 89 37.43 12.14 -3.95
CA ARG A 89 38.36 11.64 -2.91
C ARG A 89 37.93 10.27 -2.37
N SER A 90 36.65 10.02 -2.17
CA SER A 90 36.14 8.73 -1.69
C SER A 90 36.32 7.62 -2.73
N ALA A 91 36.16 7.93 -4.03
CA ALA A 91 36.45 7.00 -5.13
C ALA A 91 37.95 6.66 -5.27
N ARG A 92 38.85 7.59 -4.90
CA ARG A 92 40.32 7.36 -4.86
C ARG A 92 40.77 6.56 -3.62
N SER A 93 39.98 6.50 -2.56
CA SER A 93 40.31 5.75 -1.33
C SER A 93 39.96 4.26 -1.51
N SER A 94 40.99 3.43 -1.59
CA SER A 94 40.90 2.01 -1.93
C SER A 94 40.06 1.19 -0.93
N VAL A 95 39.19 0.30 -1.44
CA VAL A 95 38.75 -0.89 -0.71
C VAL A 95 39.86 -1.94 -0.83
N VAL A 96 40.51 -2.29 0.29
CA VAL A 96 41.46 -3.41 0.36
C VAL A 96 40.67 -4.72 0.35
N THR A 97 40.66 -5.40 -0.79
CA THR A 97 40.33 -6.84 -0.86
C THR A 97 41.55 -7.59 -1.39
N GLY A 98 41.79 -8.78 -0.85
CA GLY A 98 43.02 -9.58 -0.96
C GLY A 98 43.95 -9.34 -2.16
N HIS A 99 45.22 -9.05 -1.86
CA HIS A 99 46.43 -9.07 -2.71
C HIS A 99 46.38 -8.50 -4.14
N ARG A 100 45.36 -7.74 -4.53
CA ARG A 100 45.35 -6.98 -5.79
C ARG A 100 44.62 -5.66 -5.60
N LYS A 101 45.38 -4.56 -5.51
CA LYS A 101 44.82 -3.20 -5.59
C LYS A 101 44.31 -2.99 -7.01
N VAL A 102 42.99 -3.06 -7.18
CA VAL A 102 42.34 -2.57 -8.40
C VAL A 102 41.93 -1.13 -8.13
N HIS A 103 42.64 -0.18 -8.73
CA HIS A 103 42.26 1.23 -8.72
C HIS A 103 41.04 1.39 -9.64
N HIS A 104 39.86 1.68 -9.09
CA HIS A 104 38.78 2.24 -9.89
C HIS A 104 38.99 3.76 -9.93
N GLU A 105 40.05 4.19 -10.61
CA GLU A 105 40.27 5.61 -10.86
C GLU A 105 39.11 6.11 -11.73
N LEU A 106 38.35 7.07 -11.21
CA LEU A 106 37.41 7.82 -12.04
C LEU A 106 38.20 8.40 -13.23
N PRO A 107 37.70 8.30 -14.47
CA PRO A 107 38.45 8.74 -15.64
C PRO A 107 38.90 10.19 -15.48
N GLU A 108 40.17 10.49 -15.76
CA GLU A 108 40.71 11.86 -15.76
C GLU A 108 39.81 12.84 -16.53
N GLU A 109 39.17 12.34 -17.58
CA GLU A 109 38.20 13.05 -18.37
C GLU A 109 37.01 13.56 -17.55
N TYR A 110 36.47 12.76 -16.63
CA TYR A 110 35.36 13.15 -15.76
C TYR A 110 35.74 14.32 -14.84
N ILE A 111 36.95 14.28 -14.27
CA ILE A 111 37.50 15.36 -13.44
C ILE A 111 37.70 16.62 -14.30
N ARG A 112 38.26 16.46 -15.50
CA ARG A 112 38.47 17.57 -16.44
C ARG A 112 37.14 18.25 -16.82
N GLN A 113 36.07 17.48 -17.03
CA GLN A 113 34.77 18.07 -17.37
C GLN A 113 34.15 18.83 -16.20
N ASN A 114 34.19 18.28 -14.98
CA ASN A 114 33.64 18.95 -13.81
C ASN A 114 34.45 20.20 -13.41
N THR A 115 35.77 20.19 -13.55
CA THR A 115 36.62 21.37 -13.31
C THR A 115 36.36 22.46 -14.34
N ALA A 116 36.23 22.10 -15.62
CA ALA A 116 35.86 23.04 -16.67
C ALA A 116 34.47 23.66 -16.40
N LEU A 117 33.50 22.86 -15.96
CA LEU A 117 32.16 23.32 -15.62
C LEU A 117 32.17 24.34 -14.47
N ALA A 118 33.02 24.15 -13.45
CA ALA A 118 33.20 25.13 -12.38
C ALA A 118 33.71 26.48 -12.89
N ALA A 119 34.64 26.48 -13.84
CA ALA A 119 35.10 27.71 -14.50
C ALA A 119 34.00 28.36 -15.35
N LEU A 120 33.17 27.57 -16.04
CA LEU A 120 32.01 28.08 -16.80
C LEU A 120 30.98 28.76 -15.88
N HIS A 121 30.65 28.17 -14.73
CA HIS A 121 29.79 28.81 -13.71
C HIS A 121 30.42 30.06 -13.08
N GLY A 122 31.76 30.12 -13.08
CA GLY A 122 32.53 31.27 -12.63
C GLY A 122 32.73 32.35 -13.69
N TRP A 123 32.38 32.08 -14.96
CA TRP A 123 32.76 32.90 -16.11
C TRP A 123 32.33 34.36 -15.96
N GLY A 124 31.05 34.59 -15.70
CA GLY A 124 30.49 35.93 -15.53
C GLY A 124 30.93 36.68 -14.28
N ARG A 125 31.45 35.98 -13.27
CA ARG A 125 31.83 36.58 -11.98
C ARG A 125 33.30 36.95 -11.92
N LYS A 126 34.16 36.10 -12.50
CA LYS A 126 35.61 36.17 -12.31
C LYS A 126 36.39 36.40 -13.62
N ILE A 127 35.83 36.03 -14.78
CA ILE A 127 36.55 36.09 -16.06
C ILE A 127 36.04 37.24 -16.93
N ASN A 128 34.74 37.24 -17.24
CA ASN A 128 34.07 38.23 -18.07
C ASN A 128 32.89 38.84 -17.33
N THR A 129 33.17 39.84 -16.50
CA THR A 129 32.21 40.50 -15.59
C THR A 129 31.00 41.15 -16.27
N LYS A 130 31.03 41.26 -17.60
CA LYS A 130 29.93 41.83 -18.39
C LYS A 130 28.86 40.79 -18.76
N HIS A 131 29.24 39.51 -18.90
CA HIS A 131 28.34 38.48 -19.42
C HIS A 131 28.48 37.17 -18.66
N ALA A 132 27.48 36.84 -17.84
CA ALA A 132 27.37 35.54 -17.20
C ALA A 132 26.80 34.48 -18.13
N LEU A 133 27.29 33.25 -18.02
CA LEU A 133 26.71 32.12 -18.75
C LEU A 133 25.42 31.66 -18.08
N VAL A 134 24.45 31.23 -18.88
CA VAL A 134 23.15 30.76 -18.38
C VAL A 134 23.31 29.38 -17.72
N ALA A 135 22.96 29.31 -16.43
CA ALA A 135 22.82 28.04 -15.73
C ALA A 135 21.54 27.32 -16.14
N GLU A 136 21.48 26.02 -15.85
CA GLU A 136 20.26 25.23 -15.96
C GLU A 136 19.11 25.88 -15.17
N HIS A 137 17.97 26.05 -15.83
CA HIS A 137 16.79 26.73 -15.28
C HIS A 137 15.52 26.17 -15.90
N ILE A 138 14.41 26.30 -15.16
CA ILE A 138 13.05 26.15 -15.70
C ILE A 138 12.62 27.54 -16.17
N GLU A 139 12.20 27.63 -17.42
CA GLU A 139 11.65 28.86 -18.00
C GLU A 139 10.14 28.88 -17.77
N SER A 140 9.64 29.94 -17.12
CA SER A 140 8.21 30.17 -16.90
C SER A 140 7.75 31.33 -17.78
N ARG A 141 6.71 31.12 -18.59
CA ARG A 141 6.16 32.10 -19.51
C ARG A 141 4.67 32.26 -19.29
N SER A 142 4.22 33.50 -19.09
CA SER A 142 2.79 33.82 -19.10
C SER A 142 2.21 33.59 -20.50
N LEU A 143 1.01 33.02 -20.54
CA LEU A 143 0.24 32.75 -21.74
C LEU A 143 -0.87 33.80 -21.87
N PHE A 144 -1.03 34.34 -23.07
CA PHE A 144 -2.04 35.37 -23.35
C PHE A 144 -2.93 34.95 -24.50
N ASN A 145 -4.22 35.27 -24.41
CA ASN A 145 -5.12 35.11 -25.54
C ASN A 145 -4.94 36.33 -26.48
N PRO A 146 -4.76 36.16 -27.79
CA PRO A 146 -4.64 37.28 -28.73
C PRO A 146 -5.83 38.26 -28.69
N LYS A 147 -7.02 37.78 -28.30
CA LYS A 147 -8.23 38.61 -28.15
C LYS A 147 -8.24 39.43 -26.86
N PHE A 148 -7.49 39.00 -25.84
CA PHE A 148 -7.43 39.62 -24.52
C PHE A 148 -5.97 39.66 -24.03
N PRO A 149 -5.10 40.45 -24.67
CA PRO A 149 -3.65 40.42 -24.43
C PRO A 149 -3.24 40.89 -23.03
N GLU A 150 -4.09 41.65 -22.34
CA GLU A 150 -3.83 42.13 -20.98
C GLU A 150 -4.19 41.10 -19.89
N ILE A 151 -4.88 40.01 -20.25
CA ILE A 151 -5.37 39.01 -19.30
C ILE A 151 -4.55 37.73 -19.45
N GLU A 152 -3.70 37.46 -18.46
CA GLU A 152 -2.97 36.19 -18.36
C GLU A 152 -3.95 35.02 -18.21
N GLN A 153 -3.87 34.05 -19.14
CA GLN A 153 -4.72 32.84 -19.14
C GLN A 153 -4.08 31.68 -18.38
N GLY A 154 -2.81 31.80 -18.01
CA GLY A 154 -2.03 30.80 -17.30
C GLY A 154 -0.55 30.97 -17.55
N LYS A 155 0.24 30.00 -17.07
CA LYS A 155 1.70 29.97 -17.24
C LYS A 155 2.13 28.64 -17.82
N LEU A 156 3.17 28.68 -18.64
CA LEU A 156 3.84 27.52 -19.19
C LEU A 156 5.22 27.43 -18.57
N GLU A 157 5.49 26.32 -17.90
CA GLU A 157 6.82 25.97 -17.40
C GLU A 157 7.47 24.97 -18.36
N MET A 158 8.69 25.28 -18.79
CA MET A 158 9.39 24.50 -19.81
C MET A 158 10.90 24.51 -19.58
N TRP A 159 11.57 23.50 -20.10
CA TRP A 159 13.01 23.53 -20.37
C TRP A 159 13.21 23.70 -21.87
N LEU A 160 14.01 24.69 -22.26
CA LEU A 160 14.30 24.97 -23.66
C LEU A 160 15.81 24.91 -23.92
N ASP A 161 16.22 23.81 -24.55
CA ASP A 161 17.56 23.62 -25.08
C ASP A 161 17.54 23.75 -26.62
N PHE A 162 18.51 24.48 -27.16
CA PHE A 162 18.60 24.87 -28.57
C PHE A 162 19.90 24.32 -29.18
N PHE A 163 19.77 23.50 -30.22
CA PHE A 163 20.90 22.83 -30.88
C PHE A 163 20.90 23.10 -32.39
N PRO A 164 22.08 23.19 -33.03
CA PRO A 164 22.16 23.26 -34.48
C PRO A 164 21.72 21.93 -35.10
N MET A 165 20.98 21.97 -36.21
CA MET A 165 20.50 20.76 -36.90
C MET A 165 21.64 19.81 -37.31
N SER A 166 22.85 20.32 -37.55
CA SER A 166 24.03 19.52 -37.89
C SER A 166 24.62 18.73 -36.73
N ARG A 167 24.26 19.09 -35.47
CA ARG A 167 24.71 18.40 -34.25
C ARG A 167 23.52 18.30 -33.29
N PRO A 168 22.64 17.30 -33.46
CA PRO A 168 21.58 17.06 -32.49
C PRO A 168 22.18 16.64 -31.13
N PRO A 169 21.46 16.84 -30.02
CA PRO A 169 21.90 16.37 -28.71
C PRO A 169 22.08 14.86 -28.73
N SER A 170 23.06 14.35 -27.97
CA SER A 170 23.36 12.92 -27.92
C SER A 170 22.34 12.12 -27.11
N SER A 171 21.59 12.78 -26.23
CA SER A 171 20.53 12.17 -25.44
C SER A 171 19.26 11.98 -26.28
N ALA A 172 18.65 10.80 -26.19
CA ALA A 172 17.31 10.59 -26.70
C ALA A 172 16.32 11.58 -26.06
N MET A 173 15.29 11.97 -26.80
CA MET A 173 14.20 12.78 -26.23
C MET A 173 13.60 12.04 -25.05
N ILE A 174 13.38 12.75 -23.94
CA ILE A 174 12.73 12.19 -22.76
C ILE A 174 11.28 11.92 -23.13
N ASP A 175 10.85 10.66 -23.02
CA ASP A 175 9.44 10.32 -23.16
C ASP A 175 8.69 10.84 -21.93
N ILE A 176 7.93 11.91 -22.13
CA ILE A 176 7.09 12.54 -21.11
C ILE A 176 5.67 11.94 -21.06
N THR A 177 5.43 10.85 -21.80
CA THR A 177 4.16 10.13 -21.72
C THR A 177 3.92 9.71 -20.28
N PRO A 178 2.74 10.02 -19.69
CA PRO A 178 2.43 9.60 -18.34
C PRO A 178 2.61 8.08 -18.21
N PRO A 179 3.34 7.61 -17.18
CA PRO A 179 3.53 6.18 -16.99
C PRO A 179 2.18 5.51 -16.84
N LYS A 180 2.01 4.39 -17.54
CA LYS A 180 0.79 3.59 -17.44
C LYS A 180 0.79 2.84 -16.12
N PRO A 181 -0.36 2.74 -15.44
CA PRO A 181 -0.45 1.94 -14.23
C PRO A 181 -0.26 0.46 -14.56
N THR A 182 0.40 -0.24 -13.64
CA THR A 182 0.66 -1.68 -13.72
C THR A 182 -0.44 -2.42 -12.96
N ALA A 183 -1.03 -3.43 -13.57
CA ALA A 183 -2.04 -4.26 -12.91
C ALA A 183 -1.37 -5.24 -11.92
N TYR A 184 -1.88 -5.27 -10.68
CA TYR A 184 -1.43 -6.16 -9.61
C TYR A 184 -2.58 -7.00 -9.06
N GLN A 185 -2.22 -8.15 -8.52
CA GLN A 185 -3.09 -9.05 -7.78
C GLN A 185 -2.52 -9.26 -6.37
N LEU A 186 -3.24 -8.76 -5.37
CA LEU A 186 -2.98 -9.00 -3.95
C LEU A 186 -3.73 -10.24 -3.48
N ARG A 187 -2.98 -11.24 -3.02
CA ARG A 187 -3.49 -12.48 -2.44
C ARG A 187 -3.33 -12.40 -0.93
N VAL A 188 -4.41 -12.51 -0.19
CA VAL A 188 -4.39 -12.48 1.28
C VAL A 188 -4.97 -13.78 1.80
N THR A 189 -4.14 -14.61 2.43
CA THR A 189 -4.59 -15.85 3.06
C THR A 189 -4.80 -15.61 4.55
N ILE A 190 -6.04 -15.77 5.00
CA ILE A 190 -6.39 -15.76 6.42
C ILE A 190 -6.28 -17.19 6.95
N TRP A 191 -5.32 -17.40 7.84
CA TRP A 191 -5.11 -18.69 8.47
C TRP A 191 -6.01 -18.82 9.68
N ASN A 192 -5.72 -18.01 10.71
CA ASN A 192 -6.34 -18.12 12.02
C ASN A 192 -6.62 -16.75 12.65
N THR A 193 -7.58 -16.70 13.56
CA THR A 193 -7.74 -15.65 14.57
C THR A 193 -7.52 -16.23 15.96
N SER A 194 -7.10 -15.41 16.92
CA SER A 194 -6.86 -15.81 18.31
C SER A 194 -7.14 -14.65 19.26
N GLU A 195 -7.48 -14.97 20.52
CA GLU A 195 -7.74 -13.98 21.58
C GLU A 195 -8.85 -12.97 21.19
N VAL A 196 -9.81 -13.38 20.37
CA VAL A 196 -10.97 -12.57 20.01
C VAL A 196 -11.97 -12.53 21.17
N GLU A 197 -12.62 -11.39 21.41
CA GLU A 197 -13.64 -11.26 22.46
C GLU A 197 -14.83 -12.21 22.20
N LEU A 198 -15.33 -12.83 23.27
CA LEU A 198 -16.49 -13.74 23.23
C LEU A 198 -17.75 -12.99 23.66
N ASN A 199 -18.63 -12.66 22.70
CA ASN A 199 -19.81 -11.84 22.95
C ASN A 199 -21.09 -12.65 23.18
N ASP A 200 -21.25 -13.82 22.56
CA ASP A 200 -22.45 -14.62 22.75
C ASP A 200 -22.45 -15.37 24.06
N SER A 201 -23.65 -15.61 24.58
CA SER A 201 -23.87 -16.54 25.69
C SER A 201 -24.86 -17.62 25.27
N ASN A 202 -24.49 -18.89 25.45
CA ASN A 202 -25.39 -20.00 25.17
C ASN A 202 -26.57 -19.98 26.14
N LEU A 203 -27.79 -19.78 25.63
CA LEU A 203 -29.04 -19.77 26.40
C LEU A 203 -29.23 -21.01 27.30
N PHE A 204 -28.68 -22.17 26.90
CA PHE A 204 -28.86 -23.43 27.63
C PHE A 204 -27.72 -23.78 28.59
N THR A 205 -26.51 -23.25 28.41
CA THR A 205 -25.32 -23.62 29.19
C THR A 205 -24.67 -22.46 29.93
N GLY A 206 -24.98 -21.22 29.54
CA GLY A 206 -24.29 -20.02 30.03
C GLY A 206 -22.85 -19.88 29.53
N GLU A 207 -22.35 -20.80 28.70
CA GLU A 207 -21.00 -20.73 28.14
C GLU A 207 -20.90 -19.59 27.11
N ARG A 208 -19.88 -18.74 27.23
CA ARG A 208 -19.61 -17.68 26.26
C ARG A 208 -18.98 -18.24 24.99
N THR A 209 -19.47 -17.81 23.84
CA THR A 209 -18.99 -18.21 22.52
C THR A 209 -18.99 -17.03 21.56
N SER A 210 -18.37 -17.18 20.39
CA SER A 210 -18.55 -16.27 19.25
C SER A 210 -18.50 -17.04 17.94
N ASP A 211 -19.27 -16.57 16.97
CA ASP A 211 -19.38 -17.05 15.59
C ASP A 211 -18.53 -16.15 14.67
N ILE A 212 -17.22 -16.43 14.63
CA ILE A 212 -16.23 -15.49 14.07
C ILE A 212 -16.17 -15.57 12.53
N TYR A 213 -16.14 -14.42 11.86
CA TYR A 213 -15.74 -14.33 10.45
C TYR A 213 -14.87 -13.09 10.19
N VAL A 214 -14.13 -13.11 9.07
CA VAL A 214 -13.22 -12.03 8.69
C VAL A 214 -13.66 -11.41 7.35
N LYS A 215 -13.66 -10.09 7.28
CA LYS A 215 -13.99 -9.31 6.08
C LYS A 215 -12.81 -8.42 5.70
N ALA A 216 -12.42 -8.40 4.43
CA ALA A 216 -11.30 -7.61 3.95
C ALA A 216 -11.60 -6.92 2.61
N TRP A 217 -11.03 -5.74 2.41
CA TRP A 217 -11.05 -5.03 1.13
C TRP A 217 -9.86 -4.10 1.00
N VAL A 218 -9.40 -3.91 -0.23
CA VAL A 218 -8.47 -2.82 -0.55
C VAL A 218 -9.31 -1.54 -0.69
N VAL A 219 -8.82 -0.44 -0.12
CA VAL A 219 -9.50 0.86 -0.24
C VAL A 219 -9.57 1.21 -1.74
N GLY A 220 -10.77 1.53 -2.23
CA GLY A 220 -11.04 1.82 -3.64
C GLY A 220 -12.49 1.49 -4.01
N GLU A 221 -13.12 2.28 -4.88
CA GLU A 221 -14.57 2.19 -5.15
C GLU A 221 -14.98 0.96 -5.97
N ARG A 222 -14.01 0.29 -6.64
CA ARG A 222 -14.26 -0.89 -7.49
C ARG A 222 -13.79 -2.21 -6.91
N ILE A 223 -13.27 -2.22 -5.68
CA ILE A 223 -12.73 -3.44 -5.08
C ILE A 223 -13.73 -3.93 -4.04
N ASP A 224 -14.51 -4.92 -4.44
CA ASP A 224 -15.54 -5.50 -3.59
C ASP A 224 -14.94 -6.09 -2.32
N ALA A 225 -15.64 -5.86 -1.20
CA ALA A 225 -15.29 -6.51 0.05
C ALA A 225 -15.52 -8.02 -0.04
N GLN A 226 -14.53 -8.77 0.43
CA GLN A 226 -14.59 -10.22 0.50
C GLN A 226 -14.67 -10.65 1.95
N GLN A 227 -15.33 -11.79 2.20
CA GLN A 227 -15.47 -12.35 3.54
C GLN A 227 -15.17 -13.84 3.55
N THR A 228 -14.74 -14.34 4.70
CA THR A 228 -14.56 -15.78 4.93
C THR A 228 -15.89 -16.47 5.16
N ASP A 229 -15.87 -17.80 5.27
CA ASP A 229 -16.94 -18.52 5.96
C ASP A 229 -16.90 -18.26 7.47
N ILE A 230 -17.96 -18.66 8.17
CA ILE A 230 -18.11 -18.44 9.62
C ILE A 230 -17.53 -19.62 10.39
N HIS A 231 -16.73 -19.34 11.42
CA HIS A 231 -16.34 -20.31 12.42
C HIS A 231 -17.34 -20.27 13.58
N TYR A 232 -18.30 -21.19 13.55
CA TYR A 232 -19.33 -21.27 14.58
C TYR A 232 -18.79 -21.74 15.93
N ARG A 233 -19.29 -21.14 17.01
CA ARG A 233 -19.15 -21.57 18.39
C ARG A 233 -17.69 -21.68 18.84
N SER A 234 -16.91 -20.63 18.60
CA SER A 234 -15.57 -20.53 19.17
C SER A 234 -15.67 -20.37 20.69
N LEU A 235 -15.05 -21.28 21.44
CA LEU A 235 -15.04 -21.27 22.91
C LEU A 235 -13.80 -20.57 23.48
N THR A 236 -12.74 -20.46 22.69
CA THR A 236 -11.43 -19.95 23.08
C THR A 236 -11.11 -18.59 22.46
N GLY A 237 -11.97 -18.08 21.57
CA GLY A 237 -11.71 -16.89 20.75
C GLY A 237 -10.77 -17.20 19.58
N GLU A 238 -10.60 -18.48 19.24
CA GLU A 238 -9.84 -18.94 18.08
C GLU A 238 -10.75 -19.19 16.87
N GLY A 239 -10.35 -18.74 15.70
CA GLY A 239 -11.09 -18.93 14.46
C GLY A 239 -10.19 -19.46 13.35
N ASN A 240 -10.44 -20.68 12.89
CA ASN A 240 -9.66 -21.33 11.81
C ASN A 240 -10.37 -21.20 10.45
N PHE A 241 -9.73 -20.64 9.43
CA PHE A 241 -10.37 -20.31 8.16
C PHE A 241 -9.71 -20.95 6.94
N ASN A 242 -8.38 -20.93 6.86
CA ASN A 242 -7.62 -21.31 5.66
C ASN A 242 -8.26 -20.73 4.39
N TRP A 243 -8.40 -19.41 4.32
CA TRP A 243 -9.21 -18.73 3.31
C TRP A 243 -8.41 -17.71 2.53
N ARG A 244 -8.42 -17.79 1.19
CA ARG A 244 -7.71 -16.86 0.32
C ARG A 244 -8.64 -15.79 -0.26
N PHE A 245 -8.31 -14.53 -0.01
CA PHE A 245 -8.84 -13.37 -0.73
C PHE A 245 -7.94 -13.03 -1.93
N ILE A 246 -8.54 -12.56 -3.00
CA ILE A 246 -7.85 -12.14 -4.23
C ILE A 246 -8.37 -10.77 -4.62
N PHE A 247 -7.53 -9.74 -4.60
CA PHE A 247 -7.88 -8.37 -4.97
C PHE A 247 -7.03 -7.92 -6.14
N ASP A 248 -7.66 -7.59 -7.25
CA ASP A 248 -6.99 -7.04 -8.44
C ASP A 248 -7.13 -5.51 -8.44
N PHE A 249 -6.04 -4.79 -8.71
CA PHE A 249 -6.02 -3.34 -8.79
C PHE A 249 -4.87 -2.81 -9.65
N ASP A 250 -5.04 -1.60 -10.18
CA ASP A 250 -4.02 -0.90 -10.94
C ASP A 250 -3.19 0.00 -10.03
N TYR A 251 -1.86 -0.05 -10.16
CA TYR A 251 -0.93 0.70 -9.32
C TYR A 251 0.06 1.50 -10.17
N LEU A 252 0.27 2.76 -9.77
CA LEU A 252 1.20 3.66 -10.43
C LEU A 252 2.46 3.80 -9.58
N ASP A 253 3.54 3.14 -10.01
CA ASP A 253 4.79 3.03 -9.23
C ASP A 253 5.41 4.40 -8.88
N ILE A 254 5.38 5.37 -9.81
CA ILE A 254 6.02 6.68 -9.61
C ILE A 254 5.30 7.59 -8.60
N GLU A 255 3.99 7.42 -8.43
CA GLU A 255 3.18 8.18 -7.48
C GLU A 255 2.82 7.38 -6.23
N GLU A 256 3.21 6.10 -6.20
CA GLU A 256 2.92 5.14 -5.14
C GLU A 256 1.42 5.06 -4.79
N LYS A 257 0.56 5.03 -5.81
CA LYS A 257 -0.90 5.09 -5.64
C LYS A 257 -1.63 4.04 -6.47
N ILE A 258 -2.71 3.52 -5.89
CA ILE A 258 -3.72 2.77 -6.63
C ILE A 258 -4.52 3.75 -7.48
N VAL A 259 -4.70 3.40 -8.75
CA VAL A 259 -5.43 4.19 -9.73
C VAL A 259 -6.72 3.44 -10.08
N PHE A 260 -7.83 4.14 -10.10
CA PHE A 260 -9.09 3.58 -10.57
C PHE A 260 -9.99 4.67 -11.16
N GLU A 261 -10.90 4.26 -12.03
CA GLU A 261 -11.89 5.14 -12.63
C GLU A 261 -13.18 5.16 -11.80
N ALA A 262 -13.60 6.35 -11.37
CA ALA A 262 -14.81 6.55 -10.59
C ALA A 262 -15.61 7.74 -11.10
N LYS A 263 -16.92 7.73 -10.87
CA LYS A 263 -17.79 8.88 -11.14
C LYS A 263 -17.83 9.75 -9.89
N ASP A 264 -17.54 11.04 -10.01
CA ASP A 264 -17.65 11.95 -8.86
C ASP A 264 -19.11 12.26 -8.49
N SER A 265 -20.03 12.10 -9.44
CA SER A 265 -21.46 12.28 -9.23
C SER A 265 -22.28 11.41 -10.17
N LEU A 266 -23.45 10.94 -9.71
CA LEU A 266 -24.41 10.16 -10.51
C LEU A 266 -24.87 10.90 -11.78
N PHE A 267 -24.70 12.23 -11.83
CA PHE A 267 -25.12 13.08 -12.94
C PHE A 267 -23.97 13.52 -13.86
N GLN A 268 -22.72 13.19 -13.53
CA GLN A 268 -21.57 13.58 -14.35
C GLN A 268 -21.36 12.58 -15.50
N VAL A 269 -21.19 13.10 -16.71
CA VAL A 269 -20.92 12.30 -17.91
C VAL A 269 -19.41 12.11 -18.02
N GLY A 270 -18.93 10.91 -17.69
CA GLY A 270 -17.51 10.54 -17.76
C GLY A 270 -17.00 9.94 -16.45
N ASN A 271 -15.90 9.20 -16.54
CA ASN A 271 -15.19 8.70 -15.37
C ASN A 271 -14.00 9.62 -15.07
N THR A 272 -13.81 9.96 -13.80
CA THR A 272 -12.62 10.64 -13.32
C THR A 272 -11.62 9.58 -12.83
N THR A 273 -10.35 9.72 -13.21
CA THR A 273 -9.27 8.91 -12.65
C THR A 273 -8.98 9.36 -11.23
N LYS A 274 -9.27 8.53 -10.23
CA LYS A 274 -8.93 8.76 -8.83
C LYS A 274 -7.65 8.01 -8.47
N LYS A 275 -6.86 8.63 -7.58
CA LYS A 275 -5.62 8.06 -7.07
C LYS A 275 -5.65 8.06 -5.55
N ILE A 276 -5.40 6.90 -4.95
CA ILE A 276 -5.46 6.72 -3.49
C ILE A 276 -4.24 5.93 -3.00
N PRO A 277 -3.83 6.12 -1.73
CA PRO A 277 -2.76 5.29 -1.17
C PRO A 277 -3.19 3.82 -1.13
N PRO A 278 -2.27 2.87 -1.39
CA PRO A 278 -2.56 1.44 -1.38
C PRO A 278 -2.77 0.95 0.05
N ARG A 279 -4.02 0.87 0.49
CA ARG A 279 -4.38 0.42 1.84
C ARG A 279 -5.32 -0.76 1.79
N ILE A 280 -5.10 -1.75 2.65
CA ILE A 280 -6.04 -2.84 2.89
C ILE A 280 -6.62 -2.70 4.30
N ILE A 281 -7.93 -2.91 4.40
CA ILE A 281 -8.66 -2.95 5.66
C ILE A 281 -9.11 -4.40 5.87
N ILE A 282 -8.82 -4.94 7.04
CA ILE A 282 -9.25 -6.26 7.48
C ILE A 282 -10.01 -6.08 8.79
N ARG A 283 -11.20 -6.66 8.90
CA ARG A 283 -12.08 -6.58 10.07
C ARG A 283 -12.52 -7.97 10.51
N VAL A 284 -12.62 -8.16 11.81
CA VAL A 284 -13.19 -9.37 12.43
C VAL A 284 -14.56 -9.02 13.01
N TYR A 285 -15.51 -9.92 12.80
CA TYR A 285 -16.90 -9.77 13.25
C TYR A 285 -17.38 -11.03 13.98
N ASP A 286 -18.35 -10.84 14.86
CA ASP A 286 -19.21 -11.90 15.41
C ASP A 286 -20.50 -11.98 14.59
N ALA A 287 -20.82 -13.15 14.04
CA ALA A 287 -22.00 -13.35 13.22
C ALA A 287 -23.23 -13.63 14.09
N ASP A 288 -24.15 -12.69 14.15
CA ASP A 288 -25.38 -12.83 14.90
C ASP A 288 -26.52 -13.38 14.05
N LEU A 289 -27.33 -14.27 14.63
CA LEU A 289 -28.46 -14.85 13.90
C LEU A 289 -29.68 -13.92 13.79
N PHE A 290 -29.88 -13.04 14.78
CA PHE A 290 -31.09 -12.21 14.92
C PHE A 290 -30.82 -10.70 15.09
N SER A 291 -29.55 -10.29 15.17
CA SER A 291 -29.09 -8.91 15.31
C SER A 291 -28.07 -8.57 14.22
N ALA A 292 -27.64 -7.31 14.19
CA ALA A 292 -26.51 -6.91 13.34
C ALA A 292 -25.22 -7.45 13.94
N ASP A 293 -24.34 -7.98 13.08
CA ASP A 293 -23.05 -8.53 13.47
C ASP A 293 -22.20 -7.57 14.31
N ASP A 294 -21.64 -8.07 15.40
CA ASP A 294 -20.80 -7.28 16.30
C ASP A 294 -19.40 -7.10 15.70
N PHE A 295 -18.92 -5.85 15.71
CA PHE A 295 -17.56 -5.53 15.27
C PHE A 295 -16.55 -5.78 16.38
N LEU A 296 -15.62 -6.72 16.15
CA LEU A 296 -14.65 -7.17 17.15
C LEU A 296 -13.29 -6.46 17.01
N GLY A 297 -12.85 -6.15 15.79
CA GLY A 297 -11.66 -5.34 15.59
C GLY A 297 -11.23 -5.13 14.15
N GLU A 298 -10.38 -4.13 13.93
CA GLU A 298 -9.85 -3.71 12.62
C GLU A 298 -8.31 -3.70 12.59
N CYS A 299 -7.76 -4.08 11.45
CA CYS A 299 -6.37 -3.86 11.09
C CYS A 299 -6.34 -3.16 9.73
N MET A 300 -5.72 -1.98 9.69
CA MET A 300 -5.52 -1.21 8.47
C MET A 300 -4.04 -1.17 8.14
N LEU A 301 -3.66 -1.67 6.96
CA LEU A 301 -2.27 -1.78 6.53
C LEU A 301 -2.05 -0.97 5.25
N ASN A 302 -0.98 -0.17 5.22
CA ASN A 302 -0.50 0.47 4.00
C ASN A 302 0.46 -0.49 3.30
N LEU A 303 0.20 -0.85 2.05
CA LEU A 303 0.98 -1.86 1.32
C LEU A 303 2.44 -1.43 1.04
N ILE A 304 2.74 -0.13 1.05
CA ILE A 304 4.11 0.40 0.90
C ILE A 304 4.90 0.33 2.23
N HIS A 305 4.20 0.38 3.36
CA HIS A 305 4.79 0.40 4.69
C HIS A 305 4.01 -0.53 5.61
N VAL A 306 4.02 -1.83 5.29
CA VAL A 306 3.35 -2.84 6.09
C VAL A 306 4.19 -3.13 7.33
N PRO A 307 3.70 -2.91 8.56
CA PRO A 307 4.42 -3.30 9.76
C PRO A 307 4.64 -4.82 9.77
N LEU A 308 5.87 -5.24 10.10
CA LEU A 308 6.20 -6.66 10.13
C LEU A 308 5.35 -7.38 11.19
N GLY A 309 4.57 -8.37 10.74
CA GLY A 309 3.76 -9.21 11.64
C GLY A 309 4.63 -9.95 12.65
N ALA A 310 4.08 -10.20 13.84
CA ALA A 310 4.76 -11.00 14.84
C ALA A 310 4.85 -12.47 14.39
N LYS A 311 5.99 -13.12 14.66
CA LYS A 311 6.16 -14.56 14.37
C LYS A 311 5.39 -15.48 15.31
N THR A 312 4.99 -14.97 16.48
CA THR A 312 4.28 -15.74 17.50
C THR A 312 3.22 -14.88 18.18
N LEU A 313 2.13 -15.51 18.62
CA LEU A 313 1.01 -14.87 19.33
C LEU A 313 1.44 -13.99 20.51
N LYS A 314 2.44 -14.42 21.29
CA LYS A 314 2.94 -13.69 22.47
C LYS A 314 3.63 -12.37 22.13
N LYS A 315 4.22 -12.27 20.94
CA LYS A 315 4.91 -11.06 20.46
C LYS A 315 3.99 -10.13 19.68
N CYS A 316 2.76 -10.56 19.38
CA CYS A 316 1.75 -9.77 18.71
C CYS A 316 1.11 -8.81 19.72
N THR A 317 1.51 -7.54 19.70
CA THR A 317 0.99 -6.49 20.58
C THR A 317 0.52 -5.30 19.75
N ALA A 318 -0.36 -4.46 20.32
CA ALA A 318 -0.89 -3.26 19.64
C ALA A 318 0.21 -2.34 19.09
N GLY A 319 1.40 -2.33 19.71
CA GLY A 319 2.55 -1.54 19.27
C GLY A 319 2.98 -1.82 17.82
N ILE A 320 2.68 -2.99 17.26
CA ILE A 320 2.97 -3.30 15.84
C ILE A 320 2.26 -2.34 14.90
N LEU A 321 1.02 -1.93 15.21
CA LEU A 321 0.24 -1.02 14.38
C LEU A 321 0.31 0.44 14.86
N LEU A 322 0.51 0.66 16.15
CA LEU A 322 0.41 1.98 16.77
C LEU A 322 1.75 2.71 16.93
N ASP A 323 2.88 1.99 16.98
CA ASP A 323 4.20 2.61 17.11
C ASP A 323 4.72 3.06 15.73
N PRO A 324 4.88 4.37 15.48
CA PRO A 324 5.40 4.87 14.22
C PRO A 324 6.85 4.43 13.94
N LYS A 325 7.60 4.02 14.98
CA LYS A 325 8.98 3.55 14.86
C LYS A 325 9.07 2.06 14.54
N HIS A 326 7.95 1.34 14.54
CA HIS A 326 7.95 -0.08 14.22
C HIS A 326 8.47 -0.30 12.79
N LYS A 327 9.31 -1.32 12.61
CA LYS A 327 9.87 -1.62 11.29
C LYS A 327 8.75 -2.05 10.35
N GLY A 328 8.60 -1.31 9.26
CA GLY A 328 7.73 -1.63 8.13
C GLY A 328 8.51 -2.22 6.97
N THR A 329 7.78 -2.79 6.01
CA THR A 329 8.33 -3.26 4.75
C THR A 329 7.39 -2.91 3.61
N ASP A 330 7.97 -2.72 2.42
CA ASP A 330 7.21 -2.48 1.20
C ASP A 330 6.85 -3.82 0.55
N LEU A 331 5.55 -4.07 0.41
CA LEU A 331 5.03 -5.30 -0.20
C LEU A 331 5.27 -5.35 -1.72
N PHE A 332 5.45 -4.20 -2.38
CA PHE A 332 5.79 -4.12 -3.80
C PHE A 332 7.24 -4.56 -4.06
N LEU A 333 8.14 -4.32 -3.11
CA LEU A 333 9.52 -4.83 -3.14
C LEU A 333 9.60 -6.26 -2.60
N ASN A 334 9.02 -6.50 -1.43
CA ASN A 334 8.98 -7.80 -0.77
C ASN A 334 7.62 -8.45 -1.02
N LYS A 335 7.49 -9.09 -2.17
CA LYS A 335 6.24 -9.71 -2.69
C LYS A 335 5.49 -10.66 -1.74
N ARG A 336 6.08 -11.09 -0.63
CA ARG A 336 5.44 -11.98 0.36
C ARG A 336 5.73 -11.56 1.79
N LEU A 337 4.69 -11.58 2.62
CA LEU A 337 4.77 -11.29 4.05
C LEU A 337 3.79 -12.16 4.83
N ALA A 338 4.23 -12.78 5.92
CA ALA A 338 3.36 -13.59 6.77
C ALA A 338 3.64 -13.28 8.24
N GLY A 339 2.59 -13.37 9.07
CA GLY A 339 2.72 -13.20 10.51
C GLY A 339 1.39 -12.92 11.20
N TRP A 340 1.51 -12.48 12.44
CA TRP A 340 0.39 -12.11 13.31
C TRP A 340 0.28 -10.59 13.43
N TRP A 341 -0.91 -10.06 13.19
CA TRP A 341 -1.23 -8.65 13.41
C TRP A 341 -2.30 -8.50 14.50
N PRO A 342 -2.17 -7.51 15.40
CA PRO A 342 -3.20 -7.20 16.37
C PRO A 342 -4.40 -6.57 15.65
N MET A 343 -5.60 -6.88 16.11
CA MET A 343 -6.83 -6.22 15.68
C MET A 343 -7.19 -5.16 16.72
N ILE A 344 -7.40 -3.92 16.28
CA ILE A 344 -7.76 -2.82 17.16
C ILE A 344 -9.26 -2.84 17.37
N ALA A 345 -9.70 -3.00 18.61
CA ALA A 345 -11.11 -3.01 19.00
C ALA A 345 -11.74 -1.62 18.82
N PRO A 346 -13.07 -1.53 18.61
CA PRO A 346 -13.76 -0.25 18.67
C PRO A 346 -13.62 0.39 20.07
N LEU A 347 -13.41 1.69 20.11
CA LEU A 347 -13.44 2.45 21.38
C LEU A 347 -14.87 2.46 21.92
N LYS A 348 -15.07 2.03 23.17
CA LYS A 348 -16.37 2.11 23.83
C LYS A 348 -16.64 3.54 24.29
N LEU A 349 -17.93 3.93 24.36
CA LEU A 349 -18.34 5.28 24.74
C LEU A 349 -17.84 5.62 26.15
N GLY A 350 -16.92 6.60 26.26
CA GLY A 350 -16.30 7.01 27.53
C GLY A 350 -14.83 6.59 27.70
N GLU A 351 -14.27 5.79 26.78
CA GLU A 351 -12.85 5.44 26.78
C GLU A 351 -11.99 6.47 26.01
N ILE A 352 -10.79 6.76 26.54
CA ILE A 352 -9.83 7.69 25.91
C ILE A 352 -9.11 6.95 24.77
N ARG A 353 -8.95 7.63 23.61
CA ARG A 353 -8.26 7.12 22.40
C ARG A 353 -6.88 6.50 22.65
N ASP A 354 -6.18 6.93 23.70
CA ASP A 354 -4.81 6.49 24.02
C ASP A 354 -4.73 5.05 24.58
N LYS A 355 -5.87 4.41 24.90
CA LYS A 355 -5.94 2.98 25.24
C LYS A 355 -6.58 2.21 24.09
N ALA A 356 -5.90 2.13 22.95
CA ALA A 356 -6.28 1.21 21.89
C ALA A 356 -6.24 -0.23 22.44
N LEU A 357 -7.42 -0.85 22.56
CA LEU A 357 -7.58 -2.22 23.04
C LEU A 357 -7.34 -3.18 21.87
N VAL A 358 -6.69 -4.32 22.15
CA VAL A 358 -6.52 -5.40 21.19
C VAL A 358 -7.78 -6.26 21.26
N GLY A 359 -8.63 -6.19 20.22
CA GLY A 359 -9.87 -6.97 20.09
C GLY A 359 -9.68 -8.37 19.49
N GLY A 360 -8.42 -8.77 19.31
CA GLY A 360 -8.01 -10.07 18.78
C GLY A 360 -6.68 -10.00 18.05
N LYS A 361 -6.22 -11.15 17.57
CA LYS A 361 -5.01 -11.29 16.75
C LYS A 361 -5.36 -12.07 15.49
N LEU A 362 -4.80 -11.68 14.36
CA LEU A 362 -5.05 -12.28 13.06
C LEU A 362 -3.75 -12.80 12.47
N GLU A 363 -3.72 -14.07 12.09
CA GLU A 363 -2.66 -14.67 11.30
C GLU A 363 -3.01 -14.59 9.82
N ALA A 364 -2.17 -13.89 9.07
CA ALA A 364 -2.36 -13.70 7.64
C ALA A 364 -1.07 -13.89 6.86
N GLU A 365 -1.21 -14.21 5.57
CA GLU A 365 -0.13 -14.18 4.59
C GLU A 365 -0.55 -13.32 3.40
N PHE A 366 0.25 -12.30 3.10
CA PHE A 366 0.11 -11.41 1.96
C PHE A 366 1.09 -11.86 0.87
N SER A 367 0.60 -12.01 -0.36
CA SER A 367 1.42 -12.20 -1.55
C SER A 367 0.95 -11.24 -2.63
N LEU A 368 1.84 -10.36 -3.08
CA LEU A 368 1.57 -9.41 -4.15
C LEU A 368 2.32 -9.83 -5.41
N VAL A 369 1.59 -9.95 -6.52
CA VAL A 369 2.12 -10.35 -7.83
C VAL A 369 1.58 -9.43 -8.90
N THR A 370 2.29 -9.26 -10.00
CA THR A 370 1.74 -8.55 -11.17
C THR A 370 0.66 -9.42 -11.84
N ALA A 371 -0.21 -8.80 -12.64
CA ALA A 371 -1.22 -9.54 -13.40
C ALA A 371 -0.59 -10.62 -14.30
N GLU A 372 0.55 -10.32 -14.95
CA GLU A 372 1.29 -11.29 -15.77
C GLU A 372 1.80 -12.50 -14.95
N GLU A 373 2.26 -12.25 -13.73
CA GLU A 373 2.69 -13.32 -12.82
C GLU A 373 1.49 -14.13 -12.30
N ALA A 374 0.35 -13.47 -12.10
CA ALA A 374 -0.89 -14.10 -11.68
C ALA A 374 -1.46 -15.04 -12.75
N GLU A 375 -1.39 -14.67 -14.02
CA GLU A 375 -1.79 -15.52 -15.14
C GLU A 375 -0.91 -16.76 -15.27
N LYS A 376 0.42 -16.61 -15.06
CA LYS A 376 1.36 -17.75 -15.07
C LYS A 376 1.14 -18.71 -13.91
N ASN A 377 0.81 -18.17 -12.72
CA ASN A 377 0.59 -18.95 -11.50
C ASN A 377 -0.79 -18.61 -10.90
N PRO A 378 -1.87 -19.13 -11.50
CA PRO A 378 -3.21 -18.81 -11.06
C PRO A 378 -3.49 -19.46 -9.71
N VAL A 379 -4.31 -18.77 -8.90
CA VAL A 379 -4.78 -19.26 -7.60
C VAL A 379 -6.29 -19.12 -7.51
N GLY A 380 -6.94 -20.09 -6.87
CA GLY A 380 -8.37 -20.05 -6.61
C GLY A 380 -8.71 -19.15 -5.43
N LYS A 381 -9.90 -18.58 -5.48
CA LYS A 381 -10.51 -17.82 -4.38
C LYS A 381 -10.89 -18.80 -3.26
N ALA A 382 -10.92 -18.33 -2.01
CA ALA A 382 -11.25 -19.13 -0.85
C ALA A 382 -10.33 -20.36 -0.73
N ARG A 383 -10.88 -21.57 -0.88
CA ARG A 383 -10.17 -22.86 -0.82
C ARG A 383 -10.17 -23.57 -2.18
N GLU A 384 -10.67 -22.91 -3.22
CA GLU A 384 -10.90 -23.53 -4.52
C GLU A 384 -9.60 -23.70 -5.30
N ALA A 385 -9.63 -24.57 -6.30
CA ALA A 385 -8.56 -24.66 -7.29
C ALA A 385 -8.55 -23.39 -8.18
N PRO A 386 -7.41 -23.03 -8.78
CA PRO A 386 -6.09 -23.68 -8.72
C PRO A 386 -5.33 -23.45 -7.40
N GLN A 387 -4.46 -24.38 -7.02
CA GLN A 387 -3.76 -24.39 -5.72
C GLN A 387 -4.72 -24.26 -4.51
N PRO A 388 -5.58 -25.27 -4.30
CA PRO A 388 -6.58 -25.25 -3.23
C PRO A 388 -5.91 -25.23 -1.86
N LEU A 389 -6.52 -24.51 -0.92
CA LEU A 389 -6.12 -24.53 0.48
C LEU A 389 -6.76 -25.73 1.19
N ALA A 390 -6.05 -26.30 2.17
CA ALA A 390 -6.59 -27.37 2.99
C ALA A 390 -7.77 -26.86 3.82
N GLU A 391 -8.76 -27.73 4.07
CA GLU A 391 -9.85 -27.40 4.98
C GLU A 391 -9.33 -27.07 6.39
N PRO A 392 -9.93 -26.09 7.08
CA PRO A 392 -9.50 -25.71 8.41
C PRO A 392 -9.80 -26.83 9.41
N ASN A 393 -8.89 -27.06 10.34
CA ASN A 393 -9.10 -28.01 11.43
C ASN A 393 -10.04 -27.40 12.48
N ARG A 394 -11.34 -27.66 12.37
CA ARG A 394 -12.37 -27.14 13.29
C ARG A 394 -12.92 -28.25 14.21
N PRO A 395 -13.25 -27.95 15.48
CA PRO A 395 -13.83 -28.94 16.38
C PRO A 395 -15.21 -29.39 15.90
N LYS A 396 -15.58 -30.66 16.12
CA LYS A 396 -16.87 -31.23 15.67
C LYS A 396 -18.12 -30.55 16.26
N THR A 397 -17.94 -29.70 17.26
CA THR A 397 -18.97 -28.89 17.92
C THR A 397 -19.17 -27.51 17.28
N SER A 398 -18.34 -27.12 16.31
CA SER A 398 -18.46 -25.87 15.54
C SER A 398 -19.49 -26.03 14.42
N PHE A 399 -20.76 -25.96 14.77
CA PHE A 399 -21.84 -25.95 13.79
C PHE A 399 -23.03 -25.16 14.30
N LEU A 400 -23.79 -24.59 13.36
CA LEU A 400 -25.00 -23.87 13.66
C LEU A 400 -26.09 -24.84 14.15
N TRP A 401 -26.61 -24.63 15.35
CA TRP A 401 -27.41 -25.65 16.04
C TRP A 401 -28.73 -26.00 15.32
N PHE A 402 -29.28 -25.10 14.48
CA PHE A 402 -30.52 -25.36 13.75
C PHE A 402 -30.32 -26.08 12.41
N THR A 403 -29.14 -25.98 11.79
CA THR A 403 -28.86 -26.64 10.49
C THR A 403 -28.54 -28.11 10.65
N ALA A 404 -28.14 -28.54 11.85
CA ALA A 404 -27.83 -29.92 12.18
C ALA A 404 -28.57 -30.41 13.44
N PRO A 405 -29.89 -30.58 13.40
CA PRO A 405 -30.72 -30.89 14.57
C PRO A 405 -30.27 -32.17 15.31
N TRP A 406 -29.83 -33.20 14.58
CA TRP A 406 -29.30 -34.44 15.15
C TRP A 406 -27.96 -34.27 15.86
N LYS A 407 -27.10 -33.37 15.36
CA LYS A 407 -25.83 -33.05 16.02
C LYS A 407 -26.08 -32.24 17.29
N THR A 408 -27.02 -31.29 17.27
CA THR A 408 -27.44 -30.52 18.45
C THR A 408 -28.01 -31.43 19.53
N LEU A 409 -28.89 -32.36 19.15
CA LEU A 409 -29.45 -33.34 20.08
C LEU A 409 -28.34 -34.16 20.75
N ARG A 410 -27.38 -34.67 19.97
CA ARG A 410 -26.30 -35.52 20.49
C ARG A 410 -25.25 -34.77 21.31
N PHE A 411 -24.76 -33.63 20.82
CA PHE A 411 -23.61 -32.94 21.40
C PHE A 411 -23.97 -31.86 22.43
N VAL A 412 -25.18 -31.27 22.35
CA VAL A 412 -25.60 -30.18 23.22
C VAL A 412 -26.66 -30.67 24.22
N ILE A 413 -27.78 -31.19 23.74
CA ILE A 413 -28.92 -31.54 24.60
C ILE A 413 -28.62 -32.81 25.40
N TRP A 414 -28.19 -33.89 24.74
CA TRP A 414 -27.92 -35.18 25.39
C TRP A 414 -26.68 -35.14 26.27
N ARG A 415 -25.70 -34.26 26.01
CA ARG A 415 -24.53 -34.12 26.88
C ARG A 415 -24.90 -33.49 28.22
N ASN A 416 -25.75 -32.47 28.20
CA ASN A 416 -25.99 -31.62 29.37
C ASN A 416 -27.28 -31.99 30.13
N PHE A 417 -28.31 -32.47 29.44
CA PHE A 417 -29.65 -32.72 30.01
C PHE A 417 -30.04 -34.20 30.03
N LYS A 418 -29.10 -35.13 29.83
CA LYS A 418 -29.38 -36.58 29.75
C LYS A 418 -30.29 -37.06 30.89
N TRP A 419 -29.88 -36.77 32.13
CA TRP A 419 -30.60 -37.22 33.32
C TRP A 419 -31.91 -36.49 33.50
N THR A 420 -31.98 -35.19 33.24
CA THR A 420 -33.22 -34.41 33.32
C THR A 420 -34.26 -34.90 32.31
N ILE A 421 -33.85 -35.22 31.08
CA ILE A 421 -34.72 -35.77 30.04
C ILE A 421 -35.21 -37.17 30.43
N ILE A 422 -34.31 -38.03 30.91
CA ILE A 422 -34.67 -39.38 31.37
C ILE A 422 -35.67 -39.30 32.53
N THR A 423 -35.40 -38.46 33.53
CA THR A 423 -36.32 -38.26 34.68
C THR A 423 -37.66 -37.70 34.23
N GLY A 424 -37.68 -36.73 33.31
CA GLY A 424 -38.91 -36.19 32.74
C GLY A 424 -39.75 -37.24 32.01
N ILE A 425 -39.11 -38.13 31.24
CA ILE A 425 -39.78 -39.25 30.58
C ILE A 425 -40.40 -40.21 31.61
N PHE A 426 -39.67 -40.56 32.68
CA PHE A 426 -40.23 -41.42 33.73
C PHE A 426 -41.42 -40.78 34.45
N ILE A 427 -41.35 -39.48 34.76
CA ILE A 427 -42.47 -38.73 35.35
C ILE A 427 -43.67 -38.75 34.40
N PHE A 428 -43.45 -38.47 33.12
CA PHE A 428 -44.51 -38.45 32.11
C PHE A 428 -45.21 -39.81 31.96
N ILE A 429 -44.44 -40.90 31.91
CA ILE A 429 -44.98 -42.27 31.89
C ILE A 429 -45.78 -42.54 33.18
N GLY A 430 -45.28 -42.11 34.33
CA GLY A 430 -45.98 -42.22 35.61
C GLY A 430 -47.33 -41.48 35.61
N VAL A 431 -47.39 -40.26 35.07
CA VAL A 431 -48.64 -39.48 34.95
C VAL A 431 -49.64 -40.18 34.02
N ILE A 432 -49.19 -40.67 32.87
CA ILE A 432 -50.04 -41.43 31.95
C ILE A 432 -50.60 -42.68 32.63
N PHE A 433 -49.75 -43.40 33.37
CA PHE A 433 -50.18 -44.58 34.11
C PHE A 433 -51.27 -44.26 35.13
N VAL A 434 -51.13 -43.16 35.88
CA VAL A 434 -52.16 -42.70 36.83
C VAL A 434 -53.46 -42.30 36.12
N LEU A 435 -53.38 -41.56 35.01
CA LEU A 435 -54.56 -41.17 34.22
C LEU A 435 -55.31 -42.38 33.66
N LEU A 436 -54.59 -43.36 33.12
CA LEU A 436 -55.17 -44.61 32.65
C LEU A 436 -55.77 -45.42 33.80
N ALA A 437 -55.10 -45.47 34.95
CA ALA A 437 -55.61 -46.14 36.14
C ALA A 437 -56.94 -45.52 36.60
N VAL A 438 -57.02 -44.19 36.68
CA VAL A 438 -58.26 -43.45 37.02
C VAL A 438 -59.35 -43.69 35.98
N TRP A 439 -59.02 -43.68 34.70
CA TRP A 439 -59.97 -43.96 33.62
C TRP A 439 -60.47 -45.40 33.63
N SER A 440 -59.64 -46.34 34.08
CA SER A 440 -59.97 -47.77 34.18
C SER A 440 -60.78 -48.15 35.43
N ILE A 441 -61.07 -47.21 36.33
CA ILE A 441 -61.89 -47.48 37.52
C ILE A 441 -63.32 -47.83 37.05
N PRO A 442 -63.85 -49.03 37.37
CA PRO A 442 -65.21 -49.41 37.00
C PRO A 442 -66.23 -48.43 37.59
N GLY A 443 -67.20 -47.97 36.80
CA GLY A 443 -68.21 -46.99 37.23
C GLY A 443 -69.00 -47.38 38.49
N GLU A 444 -69.09 -48.68 38.78
CA GLU A 444 -69.73 -49.22 39.99
C GLU A 444 -68.97 -48.86 41.29
N LEU A 445 -67.64 -48.75 41.21
CA LEU A 445 -66.76 -48.39 42.33
C LEU A 445 -66.84 -46.88 42.64
N ILE A 446 -67.03 -46.06 41.60
CA ILE A 446 -67.29 -44.62 41.72
C ILE A 446 -68.66 -44.38 42.37
N ARG A 447 -69.69 -45.16 42.02
CA ARG A 447 -71.01 -45.12 42.69
C ARG A 447 -70.92 -45.50 44.17
N GLN A 448 -70.18 -46.55 44.53
CA GLN A 448 -70.02 -46.96 45.93
C GLN A 448 -69.28 -45.93 46.79
N LEU A 449 -68.20 -45.33 46.26
CA LEU A 449 -67.47 -44.24 46.92
C LEU A 449 -68.32 -42.97 47.04
N GLY A 450 -69.08 -42.61 46.01
CA GLY A 450 -70.04 -41.50 46.05
C GLY A 450 -71.11 -41.70 47.11
N THR A 451 -71.69 -42.90 47.23
CA THR A 451 -72.67 -43.18 48.28
C THR A 451 -72.09 -43.14 49.68
N LYS A 452 -70.81 -43.51 49.90
CA LYS A 452 -70.17 -43.42 51.22
C LYS A 452 -69.77 -41.99 51.61
N ILE A 453 -69.44 -41.13 50.65
CA ILE A 453 -69.06 -39.75 50.91
C ILE A 453 -70.29 -38.84 51.06
N PHE A 454 -71.38 -39.11 50.33
CA PHE A 454 -72.61 -38.31 50.41
C PHE A 454 -73.66 -38.81 51.42
N ASN A 455 -73.60 -40.06 51.92
CA ASN A 455 -74.48 -40.55 53.01
C ASN A 455 -73.92 -40.30 54.42
N ASN A 456 -72.87 -39.49 54.58
CA ASN A 456 -72.37 -39.07 55.89
C ASN A 456 -72.73 -37.59 56.17
N LYS A 457 -74.02 -37.27 55.95
CA LYS A 457 -74.66 -36.06 56.45
C LYS A 457 -75.91 -36.44 57.21
#